data_AF-A0A2T3MMR4-F1
#
_entry.id   AF-A0A2T3MMR4-F1
#
_cell.length_a   1.000
_cell.length_b   1.000
_cell.length_c   1.000
_cell.angle_alpha   90.00
_cell.angle_beta   90.00
_cell.angle_gamma   90.00
#
_symmetry.space_group_name_H-M   'P 1'
#
loop_
_entity.id
_entity.type
_entity.pdbx_description
1 polymer ?
#
loop_
_entity_poly.entity_id
_entity_poly.type
_entity_poly.pdbx_seq_one_letter_code
_entity_poly.pdbx_strand_id
1 'polypeptide(L)'
;MTTFHELLGTDDSCSIAEIKKKYRQLSVRLHPDKGGSQALMQMLNMAYQQVIKGCGNKLCSDIIFKQEDKNSQNFKNKIIELVKEKEKLQALLEQHKQNVEHAFSAGEKSTQQTLILLQVTNNQLNKQLVLLRHQIEEDGNNNSLSKKANKKYRFIIIFIILAIIITVAGSVWYYQTQHQQRQSFVSTSVPITTQVKNVIATQPTTVEYVDAMNNADKIMIMNTTGLWQQRYYEGTRQPYIAVRSINGSYIVKDCQGTFSYYSNRLHNTTHISANLIFSANDRYFSVYRIPYGNGSSNQQWLESKSLSINSNIFSNKGYKSSALALAAVCSNTVPF
;
A
#
# COMPACT_ATOMS: atom_id res chain seq x y z
N MET A 1 40.34 35.57 -37.52
CA MET A 1 39.13 35.35 -36.70
C MET A 1 38.27 34.35 -37.46
N THR A 2 37.74 33.32 -36.82
CA THR A 2 37.11 32.18 -37.53
C THR A 2 35.66 32.45 -37.92
N THR A 3 35.33 32.23 -39.20
CA THR A 3 33.95 32.29 -39.73
C THR A 3 33.27 30.93 -39.67
N PHE A 4 31.94 30.87 -39.85
CA PHE A 4 31.22 29.58 -39.86
C PHE A 4 31.55 28.73 -41.09
N HIS A 5 31.88 29.36 -42.23
CA HIS A 5 32.40 28.67 -43.40
C HIS A 5 33.73 27.99 -43.11
N GLU A 6 34.66 28.71 -42.45
CA GLU A 6 35.97 28.20 -42.06
C GLU A 6 35.85 27.05 -41.05
N LEU A 7 34.89 27.14 -40.10
CA LEU A 7 34.63 26.09 -39.11
C LEU A 7 34.10 24.77 -39.73
N LEU A 8 33.39 24.86 -40.85
CA LEU A 8 32.90 23.69 -41.61
C LEU A 8 33.89 23.21 -42.69
N GLY A 9 34.96 23.97 -42.94
CA GLY A 9 35.88 23.74 -44.06
C GLY A 9 35.19 23.89 -45.42
N THR A 10 34.36 24.93 -45.54
CA THR A 10 33.58 25.29 -46.75
C THR A 10 33.81 26.77 -47.08
N ASP A 11 33.36 27.21 -48.25
CA ASP A 11 33.36 28.62 -48.68
C ASP A 11 31.98 29.04 -49.22
N ASP A 12 31.84 30.32 -49.56
CA ASP A 12 30.61 30.88 -50.15
C ASP A 12 30.27 30.31 -51.53
N SER A 13 31.24 29.70 -52.21
CA SER A 13 31.06 29.10 -53.54
C SER A 13 30.52 27.67 -53.48
N CYS A 14 30.59 27.04 -52.30
CA CYS A 14 30.09 25.69 -52.06
C CYS A 14 28.56 25.62 -52.19
N SER A 15 28.08 24.60 -52.90
CA SER A 15 26.66 24.32 -52.97
C SER A 15 26.11 23.81 -51.62
N ILE A 16 24.80 23.99 -51.39
CA ILE A 16 24.12 23.48 -50.18
C ILE A 16 24.32 21.95 -50.03
N ALA A 17 24.39 21.23 -51.15
CA ALA A 17 24.63 19.79 -51.17
C ALA A 17 26.03 19.43 -50.63
N GLU A 18 27.06 20.21 -50.98
CA GLU A 18 28.43 20.03 -50.50
C GLU A 18 28.56 20.40 -49.03
N ILE A 19 27.92 21.49 -48.58
CA ILE A 19 27.87 21.89 -47.18
C ILE A 19 27.25 20.78 -46.32
N LYS A 20 26.13 20.19 -46.78
CA LYS A 20 25.47 19.06 -46.10
C LYS A 20 26.35 17.81 -46.07
N LYS A 21 27.08 17.53 -47.15
CA LYS A 21 28.04 16.41 -47.23
C LYS A 21 29.17 16.58 -46.21
N LYS A 22 29.77 17.77 -46.14
CA LYS A 22 30.85 18.10 -45.19
C LYS A 22 30.37 18.03 -43.74
N TYR A 23 29.20 18.59 -43.44
CA TYR A 23 28.58 18.48 -42.12
C TYR A 23 28.39 17.02 -41.69
N ARG A 24 27.86 16.15 -42.58
CA ARG A 24 27.67 14.73 -42.26
C ARG A 24 28.98 14.02 -41.97
N GLN A 25 30.04 14.33 -42.72
CA GLN A 25 31.38 13.76 -42.49
C GLN A 25 31.95 14.18 -41.14
N LEU A 26 31.84 15.46 -40.79
CA LEU A 26 32.33 16.00 -39.52
C LEU A 26 31.50 15.51 -38.33
N SER A 27 30.17 15.42 -38.47
CA SER A 27 29.26 14.93 -37.43
C SER A 27 29.57 13.48 -37.05
N VAL A 28 29.85 12.61 -38.02
CA VAL A 28 30.23 11.22 -37.72
C VAL A 28 31.55 11.14 -36.96
N ARG A 29 32.51 12.03 -37.24
CA ARG A 29 33.82 12.06 -36.57
C ARG A 29 33.76 12.67 -35.17
N LEU A 30 32.93 13.70 -34.99
CA LEU A 30 32.83 14.47 -33.75
C LEU A 30 31.70 13.97 -32.83
N HIS A 31 31.06 12.85 -33.16
CA HIS A 31 29.95 12.31 -32.38
C HIS A 31 30.41 11.86 -30.99
N PRO A 32 29.71 12.24 -29.90
CA PRO A 32 30.09 11.88 -28.53
C PRO A 32 30.24 10.36 -28.34
N ASP A 33 29.31 9.57 -28.88
CA ASP A 33 29.35 8.10 -28.80
C ASP A 33 30.54 7.45 -29.54
N LYS A 34 31.23 8.20 -30.42
CA LYS A 34 32.39 7.73 -31.19
C LYS A 34 33.71 8.34 -30.70
N GLY A 35 33.72 8.90 -29.49
CA GLY A 35 34.88 9.54 -28.88
C GLY A 35 35.05 11.03 -29.19
N GLY A 36 34.03 11.67 -29.79
CA GLY A 36 34.00 13.12 -29.97
C GLY A 36 33.54 13.90 -28.74
N SER A 37 33.62 15.22 -28.79
CA SER A 37 33.14 16.11 -27.72
C SER A 37 31.73 16.63 -28.02
N GLN A 38 30.85 16.58 -27.02
CA GLN A 38 29.50 17.15 -27.10
C GLN A 38 29.53 18.65 -27.43
N ALA A 39 30.51 19.39 -26.89
CA ALA A 39 30.67 20.81 -27.17
C ALA A 39 31.07 21.08 -28.63
N LEU A 40 31.98 20.26 -29.18
CA LEU A 40 32.39 20.37 -30.59
C LEU A 40 31.24 20.02 -31.54
N MET A 41 30.44 19.01 -31.21
CA MET A 41 29.24 18.67 -31.96
C MET A 41 28.22 19.81 -31.96
N GLN A 42 28.00 20.45 -30.80
CA GLN A 42 27.11 21.62 -30.71
C GLN A 42 27.63 22.79 -31.56
N MET A 43 28.93 23.05 -31.53
CA MET A 43 29.56 24.10 -32.33
C MET A 43 29.42 23.81 -33.84
N LEU A 44 29.63 22.57 -34.27
CA LEU A 44 29.44 22.12 -35.66
C LEU A 44 27.98 22.30 -36.12
N ASN A 45 27.02 21.89 -35.29
CA ASN A 45 25.59 22.04 -35.58
C ASN A 45 25.22 23.51 -35.73
N MET A 46 25.74 24.36 -34.86
CA MET A 46 25.54 25.80 -34.93
C MET A 46 26.11 26.39 -36.22
N ALA A 47 27.33 26.01 -36.61
CA ALA A 47 27.94 26.46 -37.85
C ALA A 47 27.12 26.09 -39.08
N TYR A 48 26.66 24.83 -39.14
CA TYR A 48 25.83 24.34 -40.24
C TYR A 48 24.52 25.13 -40.38
N GLN A 49 23.85 25.38 -39.24
CA GLN A 49 22.63 26.18 -39.21
C GLN A 49 22.86 27.63 -39.66
N GLN A 50 23.98 28.24 -39.29
CA GLN A 50 24.30 29.62 -39.68
C GLN A 50 24.67 29.73 -41.16
N VAL A 51 25.41 28.76 -41.71
CA VAL A 51 25.74 28.71 -43.13
C VAL A 51 24.47 28.54 -43.98
N ILE A 52 23.56 27.63 -43.61
CA ILE A 52 22.29 27.46 -44.34
C ILE A 52 21.43 28.72 -44.32
N LYS A 53 21.47 29.49 -43.22
CA LYS A 53 20.75 30.76 -43.07
C LYS A 53 21.41 31.92 -43.83
N GLY A 54 22.45 31.68 -44.63
CA GLY A 54 23.18 32.71 -45.37
C GLY A 54 24.06 33.60 -44.49
N CYS A 55 24.38 33.15 -43.27
CA CYS A 55 25.20 33.87 -42.30
C CYS A 55 26.62 33.29 -42.18
N GLY A 56 27.11 32.57 -43.19
CA GLY A 56 28.36 31.81 -43.14
C GLY A 56 29.63 32.64 -42.92
N ASN A 57 29.66 33.87 -43.44
CA ASN A 57 30.78 34.81 -43.29
C ASN A 57 30.81 35.57 -41.96
N LYS A 58 29.79 35.39 -41.11
CA LYS A 58 29.79 36.04 -39.80
C LYS A 58 30.84 35.40 -38.90
N LEU A 59 31.45 36.23 -38.06
CA LEU A 59 32.40 35.77 -37.06
C LEU A 59 31.67 34.96 -35.99
N CYS A 60 32.29 33.85 -35.57
CA CYS A 60 31.72 32.98 -34.54
C CYS A 60 31.52 33.72 -33.20
N SER A 61 32.32 34.75 -32.92
CA SER A 61 32.26 35.56 -31.70
C SER A 61 30.90 36.26 -31.51
N ASP A 62 30.29 36.75 -32.58
CA ASP A 62 29.17 37.70 -32.49
C ASP A 62 27.83 37.02 -32.15
N ILE A 63 27.77 35.69 -32.31
CA ILE A 63 26.57 34.89 -32.06
C ILE A 63 26.56 34.30 -30.65
N ILE A 64 27.74 33.98 -30.10
CA ILE A 64 27.89 33.41 -28.76
C ILE A 64 27.31 34.38 -27.71
N PHE A 65 27.61 35.68 -27.82
CA PHE A 65 27.07 36.70 -26.91
C PHE A 65 25.55 36.85 -26.98
N LYS A 66 24.93 36.72 -28.16
CA LYS A 66 23.46 36.83 -28.31
C LYS A 66 22.70 35.62 -27.76
N GLN A 67 23.36 34.47 -27.64
CA GLN A 67 22.73 33.23 -27.19
C GLN A 67 22.78 33.08 -25.67
N GLU A 68 23.80 33.63 -25.01
CA GLU A 68 23.90 33.70 -23.55
C GLU A 68 22.79 34.57 -22.93
N ASP A 69 22.48 35.73 -23.51
CA ASP A 69 21.43 36.62 -22.99
C ASP A 69 20.02 35.99 -23.04
N LYS A 70 19.68 35.32 -24.13
CA LYS A 70 18.37 34.65 -24.27
C LYS A 70 18.23 33.45 -23.34
N ASN A 71 19.29 32.66 -23.17
CA ASN A 71 19.26 31.52 -22.28
C ASN A 71 19.20 31.97 -20.81
N SER A 72 19.99 32.97 -20.41
CA SER A 72 19.98 33.55 -19.06
C SER A 72 18.59 34.04 -18.64
N GLN A 73 17.88 34.71 -19.55
CA GLN A 73 16.53 35.20 -19.26
C GLN A 73 15.49 34.07 -19.14
N ASN A 74 15.62 33.02 -19.96
CA ASN A 74 14.73 31.85 -19.90
C ASN A 74 14.94 31.06 -18.59
N PHE A 75 16.19 30.91 -18.14
CA PHE A 75 16.49 30.28 -16.85
C PHE A 75 15.94 31.08 -15.66
N LYS A 76 16.05 32.42 -15.68
CA LYS A 76 15.47 33.28 -14.63
C LYS A 76 13.95 33.10 -14.52
N ASN A 77 13.25 33.05 -15.65
CA ASN A 77 11.80 32.84 -15.67
C ASN A 77 11.41 31.46 -15.13
N LYS A 78 12.17 30.41 -15.51
CA LYS A 78 11.98 29.04 -15.00
C LYS A 78 12.19 28.97 -13.48
N ILE A 79 13.19 29.67 -12.95
CA ILE A 79 13.45 29.73 -11.50
C ILE A 79 12.29 30.39 -10.76
N ILE A 80 11.76 31.49 -11.28
CA ILE A 80 10.60 32.18 -10.67
C ILE A 80 9.37 31.28 -10.64
N GLU A 81 9.13 30.51 -11.71
CA GLU A 81 8.03 29.55 -11.78
C GLU A 81 8.18 28.42 -10.75
N LEU A 82 9.37 27.83 -10.65
CA LEU A 82 9.66 26.77 -9.70
C LEU A 82 9.56 27.23 -8.23
N VAL A 83 9.95 28.48 -7.94
CA VAL A 83 9.78 29.06 -6.60
C VAL A 83 8.30 29.18 -6.24
N LYS A 84 7.46 29.66 -7.16
CA LYS A 84 6.00 29.75 -6.95
C LYS A 84 5.35 28.38 -6.75
N GLU A 85 5.79 27.37 -7.49
CA GLU A 85 5.28 26.00 -7.35
C GLU A 85 5.65 25.40 -5.99
N LYS A 86 6.90 25.61 -5.55
CA LYS A 86 7.36 25.18 -4.24
C LYS A 86 6.53 25.81 -3.11
N GLU A 87 6.25 27.11 -3.19
CA GLU A 87 5.43 27.81 -2.20
C GLU A 87 4.00 27.24 -2.13
N LYS A 88 3.38 26.96 -3.29
CA LYS A 88 2.05 26.33 -3.35
C LYS A 88 2.05 24.94 -2.71
N LEU A 89 3.03 24.11 -3.03
CA LEU A 89 3.15 22.76 -2.46
C LEU A 89 3.36 22.81 -0.95
N GLN A 90 4.13 23.78 -0.47
CA GLN A 90 4.39 23.95 0.96
C GLN A 90 3.13 24.38 1.71
N ALA A 91 2.32 25.28 1.15
CA ALA A 91 1.02 25.65 1.72
C ALA A 91 0.05 24.46 1.78
N LEU A 92 0.04 23.63 0.74
CA LEU A 92 -0.82 22.44 0.64
C LEU A 92 -0.43 21.37 1.69
N LEU A 93 0.88 21.17 1.91
CA LEU A 93 1.37 20.27 2.96
C LEU A 93 0.96 20.76 4.35
N GLU A 94 1.08 22.06 4.63
CA GLU A 94 0.70 22.61 5.93
C GLU A 94 -0.81 22.48 6.18
N GLN A 95 -1.64 22.74 5.16
CA GLN A 95 -3.08 22.53 5.23
C GLN A 95 -3.44 21.06 5.52
N HIS A 96 -2.80 20.12 4.81
CA HIS A 96 -3.04 18.70 5.06
C HIS A 96 -2.60 18.26 6.46
N LYS A 97 -1.48 18.79 6.96
CA LYS A 97 -1.01 18.51 8.32
C LYS A 97 -2.01 18.98 9.37
N GLN A 98 -2.51 20.21 9.25
CA GLN A 98 -3.54 20.74 10.17
C GLN A 98 -4.83 19.91 10.14
N ASN A 99 -5.28 19.50 8.95
CA ASN A 99 -6.47 18.64 8.82
C ASN A 99 -6.29 17.28 9.50
N VAL A 100 -5.10 16.67 9.39
CA VAL A 100 -4.79 15.39 10.05
C VAL A 100 -4.74 15.55 11.58
N GLU A 101 -4.12 16.62 12.09
CA GLU A 101 -4.08 16.90 13.53
C GLU A 101 -5.49 17.15 14.12
N HIS A 102 -6.34 17.88 13.38
CA HIS A 102 -7.73 18.10 13.79
C HIS A 102 -8.54 16.80 13.78
N ALA A 103 -8.41 15.98 12.72
CA ALA A 103 -9.09 14.68 12.65
C ALA A 103 -8.63 13.72 13.76
N PHE A 104 -7.32 13.72 14.07
CA PHE A 104 -6.75 12.90 15.13
C PHE A 104 -7.27 13.31 16.51
N SER A 105 -7.22 14.61 16.84
CA SER A 105 -7.70 15.12 18.12
C SER A 105 -9.22 14.95 18.30
N ALA A 106 -10.01 15.08 17.23
CA ALA A 106 -11.43 14.78 17.24
C ALA A 106 -11.70 13.29 17.51
N GLY A 107 -10.94 12.40 16.86
CA GLY A 107 -11.00 10.95 17.10
C GLY A 107 -10.62 10.59 18.54
N GLU A 108 -9.56 11.17 19.08
CA GLU A 108 -9.12 10.96 20.45
C GLU A 108 -10.20 11.35 21.48
N LYS A 109 -10.81 12.53 21.33
CA LYS A 109 -11.92 12.96 22.19
C LYS A 109 -13.12 12.00 22.14
N SER A 110 -13.47 11.51 20.95
CA SER A 110 -14.55 10.53 20.78
C SER A 110 -14.22 9.19 21.46
N THR A 111 -12.98 8.71 21.36
CA THR A 111 -12.56 7.48 22.04
C THR A 111 -12.56 7.62 23.56
N GLN A 112 -12.12 8.76 24.09
CA GLN A 112 -12.17 9.05 25.54
C GLN A 112 -13.61 9.08 26.05
N GLN A 113 -14.53 9.74 25.34
CA GLN A 113 -15.95 9.74 25.69
C GLN A 113 -16.55 8.32 25.69
N THR A 114 -16.19 7.52 24.68
CA THR A 114 -16.65 6.12 24.58
C THR A 114 -16.10 5.27 25.73
N LEU A 115 -14.84 5.46 26.11
CA LEU A 115 -14.21 4.75 27.22
C LEU A 115 -14.89 5.11 28.56
N ILE A 116 -15.14 6.39 28.80
CA ILE A 116 -15.88 6.84 30.00
C ILE A 116 -17.28 6.21 30.02
N LEU A 117 -18.00 6.20 28.89
CA LEU A 117 -19.32 5.58 28.80
C LEU A 117 -19.28 4.07 29.09
N LEU A 118 -18.30 3.35 28.54
CA LEU A 118 -18.09 1.93 28.79
C LEU A 118 -17.76 1.66 30.26
N GLN A 119 -16.96 2.51 30.88
CA GLN A 119 -16.62 2.38 32.30
C GLN A 119 -17.84 2.61 33.20
N VAL A 120 -18.67 3.61 32.88
CA VAL A 120 -19.92 3.89 33.62
C VAL A 120 -20.90 2.72 33.49
N THR A 121 -21.10 2.20 32.28
CA THR A 121 -22.00 1.05 32.05
C THR A 121 -21.51 -0.22 32.73
N ASN A 122 -20.20 -0.50 32.72
CA ASN A 122 -19.63 -1.65 33.44
C ASN A 122 -19.85 -1.52 34.96
N ASN A 123 -19.64 -0.33 35.52
CA ASN A 123 -19.95 -0.05 36.93
C ASN A 123 -21.44 -0.24 37.27
N GLN A 124 -22.33 0.17 36.38
CA GLN A 124 -23.77 0.00 36.57
C GLN A 124 -24.19 -1.47 36.51
N LEU A 125 -23.64 -2.24 35.56
CA LEU A 125 -23.86 -3.69 35.48
C LEU A 125 -23.34 -4.40 36.73
N ASN A 126 -22.16 -4.04 37.22
CA ASN A 126 -21.62 -4.62 38.46
C ASN A 126 -22.53 -4.35 39.67
N LYS A 127 -23.12 -3.14 39.78
CA LYS A 127 -24.13 -2.85 40.81
C LYS A 127 -25.35 -3.75 40.67
N GLN A 128 -25.87 -3.94 39.45
CA GLN A 128 -27.01 -4.83 39.20
C GLN A 128 -26.68 -6.28 39.55
N LEU A 129 -25.48 -6.76 39.23
CA LEU A 129 -25.03 -8.10 39.60
C LEU A 129 -24.97 -8.31 41.11
N VAL A 130 -24.48 -7.31 41.85
CA VAL A 130 -24.46 -7.35 43.33
C VAL A 130 -25.88 -7.40 43.90
N LEU A 131 -26.80 -6.59 43.37
CA LEU A 131 -28.21 -6.61 43.80
C LEU A 131 -28.88 -7.96 43.52
N LEU A 132 -28.68 -8.53 42.33
CA LEU A 132 -29.20 -9.85 41.97
C LEU A 132 -28.62 -10.95 42.86
N ARG A 133 -27.32 -10.89 43.18
CA ARG A 133 -26.68 -11.83 44.08
C ARG A 133 -27.29 -11.80 45.48
N HIS A 134 -27.53 -10.59 46.02
CA HIS A 134 -28.18 -10.41 47.31
C HIS A 134 -29.60 -11.01 47.32
N GLN A 135 -30.38 -10.79 46.26
CA GLN A 135 -31.72 -11.38 46.13
C GLN A 135 -31.71 -12.91 46.09
N ILE A 136 -30.73 -13.51 45.40
CA ILE A 136 -30.57 -14.97 45.38
C ILE A 136 -30.18 -15.51 46.77
N GLU A 137 -29.33 -14.80 47.51
CA GLU A 137 -28.92 -15.19 48.87
C GLU A 137 -30.10 -15.05 49.87
N GLU A 138 -30.95 -14.03 49.73
CA GLU A 138 -32.19 -13.86 50.53
C GLU A 138 -33.25 -14.91 50.20
N ASP A 139 -33.46 -15.24 48.92
CA ASP A 139 -34.39 -16.30 48.49
C ASP A 139 -33.90 -17.71 48.87
N GLY A 140 -32.58 -17.89 49.00
CA GLY A 140 -31.96 -19.12 49.49
C GLY A 140 -32.24 -19.40 50.97
N ASN A 141 -32.40 -18.36 51.78
CA ASN A 141 -32.65 -18.49 53.22
C ASN A 141 -34.14 -18.71 53.56
N ASN A 142 -35.05 -18.31 52.66
CA ASN A 142 -36.51 -18.44 52.85
C ASN A 142 -37.11 -19.76 52.32
N ASN A 143 -36.30 -20.66 51.76
CA ASN A 143 -36.78 -21.87 51.08
C ASN A 143 -36.88 -23.12 51.98
N SER A 144 -37.44 -22.97 53.19
CA SER A 144 -37.98 -24.10 53.97
C SER A 144 -39.52 -24.20 53.97
N LEU A 145 -40.23 -23.28 53.29
CA LEU A 145 -41.68 -23.37 53.13
C LEU A 145 -42.14 -22.91 51.74
N SER A 146 -42.39 -23.88 50.85
CA SER A 146 -43.52 -23.90 49.88
C SER A 146 -43.18 -24.77 48.66
N LYS A 147 -43.28 -26.10 48.83
CA LYS A 147 -43.47 -27.02 47.70
C LYS A 147 -44.92 -26.97 47.23
N LYS A 148 -45.38 -25.86 46.63
CA LYS A 148 -46.66 -25.83 45.88
C LYS A 148 -46.84 -24.61 44.95
N ALA A 149 -45.79 -24.11 44.30
CA ALA A 149 -45.95 -23.05 43.27
C ALA A 149 -45.06 -23.21 42.01
N ASN A 150 -44.38 -24.34 41.84
CA ASN A 150 -43.29 -24.48 40.85
C ASN A 150 -43.71 -24.79 39.40
N LYS A 151 -45.00 -24.92 39.09
CA LYS A 151 -45.47 -25.19 37.71
C LYS A 151 -45.75 -23.93 36.89
N LYS A 152 -46.24 -22.85 37.51
CA LYS A 152 -46.64 -21.62 36.80
C LYS A 152 -45.44 -20.74 36.41
N TYR A 153 -44.42 -20.67 37.27
CA TYR A 153 -43.21 -19.88 37.02
C TYR A 153 -42.33 -20.44 35.89
N ARG A 154 -42.30 -21.77 35.70
CA ARG A 154 -41.58 -22.40 34.59
C ARG A 154 -42.14 -22.01 33.22
N PHE A 155 -43.46 -21.87 33.08
CA PHE A 155 -44.06 -21.43 31.82
C PHE A 155 -43.75 -19.95 31.52
N ILE A 156 -43.75 -19.08 32.54
CA ILE A 156 -43.45 -17.65 32.36
C ILE A 156 -41.99 -17.46 31.92
N ILE A 157 -41.03 -18.17 32.52
CA ILE A 157 -39.62 -18.09 32.14
C ILE A 157 -39.39 -18.60 30.70
N ILE A 158 -40.06 -19.69 30.31
CA ILE A 158 -40.00 -20.21 28.93
C ILE A 158 -40.55 -19.18 27.92
N PHE A 159 -41.66 -18.51 28.24
CA PHE A 159 -42.24 -17.48 27.38
C PHE A 159 -41.31 -16.26 27.22
N ILE A 160 -40.63 -15.83 28.28
CA ILE A 160 -39.68 -14.72 28.23
C ILE A 160 -38.47 -15.08 27.35
N ILE A 161 -37.94 -16.30 27.49
CA ILE A 161 -36.82 -16.77 26.65
C ILE A 161 -37.25 -16.86 25.18
N LEU A 162 -38.46 -17.35 24.90
CA LEU A 162 -38.99 -17.43 23.53
C LEU A 162 -39.19 -16.05 22.90
N ALA A 163 -39.67 -15.08 23.68
CA ALA A 163 -39.85 -13.69 23.22
C ALA A 163 -38.51 -13.00 22.89
N ILE A 164 -37.45 -13.29 23.65
CA ILE A 164 -36.10 -12.79 23.37
C ILE A 164 -35.54 -13.43 22.08
N ILE A 165 -35.77 -14.72 21.86
CA ILE A 165 -35.33 -15.41 20.63
C ILE A 165 -36.05 -14.85 19.40
N ILE A 166 -37.36 -14.55 19.50
CA ILE A 166 -38.14 -13.97 18.39
C ILE A 166 -37.69 -12.53 18.07
N THR A 167 -37.36 -11.71 19.09
CA THR A 167 -36.89 -10.34 18.85
C THR A 167 -35.48 -10.28 18.25
N VAL A 168 -34.59 -11.19 18.65
CA VAL A 168 -33.24 -11.31 18.06
C VAL A 168 -33.31 -11.88 16.64
N ALA A 169 -34.14 -12.89 16.38
CA ALA A 169 -34.32 -13.43 15.03
C ALA A 169 -35.01 -12.43 14.08
N GLY A 170 -36.00 -11.69 14.57
CA GLY A 170 -36.70 -10.65 13.80
C GLY A 170 -35.82 -9.46 13.45
N SER A 171 -34.93 -9.05 14.36
CA SER A 171 -33.96 -7.98 14.07
C SER A 171 -32.90 -8.42 13.06
N VAL A 172 -32.40 -9.65 13.13
CA VAL A 172 -31.47 -10.20 12.12
C VAL A 172 -32.13 -10.27 10.73
N TRP A 173 -33.40 -10.68 10.64
CA TRP A 173 -34.12 -10.74 9.37
C TRP A 173 -34.42 -9.34 8.79
N TYR A 174 -34.74 -8.36 9.65
CA TYR A 174 -34.94 -6.96 9.27
C TYR A 174 -33.64 -6.28 8.81
N TYR A 175 -32.50 -6.57 9.45
CA TYR A 175 -31.19 -6.05 9.03
C TYR A 175 -30.74 -6.65 7.68
N GLN A 176 -31.06 -7.91 7.42
CA GLN A 176 -30.66 -8.59 6.18
C GLN A 176 -31.49 -8.15 4.96
N THR A 177 -32.76 -7.78 5.14
CA THR A 177 -33.62 -7.29 4.05
C THR A 177 -33.30 -5.85 3.63
N GLN A 178 -32.80 -4.99 4.53
CA GLN A 178 -32.39 -3.61 4.17
C GLN A 178 -31.08 -3.54 3.37
N HIS A 179 -30.16 -4.50 3.53
CA HIS A 179 -28.85 -4.46 2.87
C HIS A 179 -28.80 -5.11 1.47
N GLN A 180 -29.89 -5.75 1.01
CA GLN A 180 -29.92 -6.42 -0.30
C GLN A 180 -30.41 -5.52 -1.45
N GLN A 181 -30.78 -4.26 -1.19
CA GLN A 181 -31.28 -3.30 -2.20
C GLN A 181 -30.29 -2.19 -2.62
N ARG A 182 -29.03 -2.19 -2.15
CA ARG A 182 -28.00 -1.25 -2.62
C ARG A 182 -26.76 -1.95 -3.14
N GLN A 183 -26.85 -2.57 -4.32
CA GLN A 183 -25.73 -2.70 -5.26
C GLN A 183 -26.20 -3.27 -6.60
N SER A 184 -26.90 -2.45 -7.37
CA SER A 184 -27.06 -2.67 -8.82
C SER A 184 -25.89 -1.99 -9.53
N PHE A 185 -24.74 -2.66 -9.62
CA PHE A 185 -23.73 -2.28 -10.61
C PHE A 185 -24.01 -3.02 -11.91
N VAL A 186 -24.40 -2.23 -12.91
CA VAL A 186 -24.56 -2.62 -14.31
C VAL A 186 -23.26 -3.25 -14.80
N SER A 187 -23.27 -4.54 -15.09
CA SER A 187 -22.21 -5.22 -15.85
C SER A 187 -22.66 -5.34 -17.29
N THR A 188 -22.22 -4.40 -18.13
CA THR A 188 -22.32 -4.51 -19.58
C THR A 188 -21.28 -5.54 -20.03
N SER A 189 -21.72 -6.75 -20.39
CA SER A 189 -20.89 -7.72 -21.10
C SER A 189 -21.45 -7.91 -22.52
N VAL A 190 -20.59 -7.68 -23.50
CA VAL A 190 -20.81 -7.97 -24.92
C VAL A 190 -20.59 -9.47 -25.13
N PRO A 191 -21.43 -10.18 -25.90
CA PRO A 191 -21.34 -11.63 -26.03
C PRO A 191 -20.34 -12.01 -27.11
N ILE A 192 -19.47 -13.00 -26.82
CA ILE A 192 -18.91 -13.85 -27.86
C ILE A 192 -19.35 -15.28 -27.57
N THR A 193 -20.28 -15.71 -28.41
CA THR A 193 -20.77 -17.06 -28.61
C THR A 193 -19.63 -17.97 -29.06
N THR A 194 -19.40 -19.10 -28.40
CA THR A 194 -19.08 -20.37 -29.09
C THR A 194 -19.22 -21.57 -28.15
N GLN A 195 -20.40 -22.19 -28.28
CA GLN A 195 -20.73 -23.61 -28.28
C GLN A 195 -19.93 -24.61 -27.40
N VAL A 196 -20.70 -25.19 -26.49
CA VAL A 196 -20.50 -26.44 -25.75
C VAL A 196 -20.56 -27.67 -26.69
N LYS A 197 -19.71 -28.68 -26.47
CA LYS A 197 -20.13 -30.09 -26.64
C LYS A 197 -19.39 -31.05 -25.68
N ASN A 198 -20.12 -31.36 -24.60
CA ASN A 198 -20.30 -32.63 -23.89
C ASN A 198 -19.12 -33.59 -23.61
N VAL A 199 -18.78 -33.65 -22.31
CA VAL A 199 -18.87 -34.80 -21.38
C VAL A 199 -18.75 -36.22 -21.97
N ILE A 200 -17.75 -36.96 -21.50
CA ILE A 200 -17.89 -38.39 -21.15
C ILE A 200 -17.21 -38.63 -19.80
N ALA A 201 -17.96 -39.26 -18.89
CA ALA A 201 -17.59 -39.61 -17.53
C ALA A 201 -16.80 -40.93 -17.47
N THR A 202 -15.82 -41.03 -16.58
CA THR A 202 -15.45 -42.29 -15.92
C THR A 202 -14.77 -42.00 -14.58
N GLN A 203 -15.38 -42.46 -13.48
CA GLN A 203 -14.74 -42.76 -12.18
C GLN A 203 -14.65 -44.30 -12.10
N PRO A 204 -13.94 -44.94 -11.13
CA PRO A 204 -13.04 -44.40 -10.09
C PRO A 204 -11.70 -45.18 -9.99
N THR A 205 -10.88 -44.83 -8.99
CA THR A 205 -9.98 -45.71 -8.20
C THR A 205 -8.49 -45.31 -8.21
N THR A 206 -8.13 -44.56 -7.15
CA THR A 206 -6.99 -44.80 -6.24
C THR A 206 -5.57 -44.87 -6.79
N VAL A 207 -4.78 -43.81 -6.55
CA VAL A 207 -3.44 -43.78 -5.91
C VAL A 207 -3.25 -42.31 -5.46
N GLU A 208 -3.42 -41.99 -4.18
CA GLU A 208 -2.35 -41.82 -3.20
C GLU A 208 -1.40 -40.63 -3.49
N TYR A 209 -1.55 -39.59 -2.68
CA TYR A 209 -0.53 -38.65 -2.21
C TYR A 209 0.44 -38.06 -3.25
N VAL A 210 0.26 -36.75 -3.52
CA VAL A 210 1.28 -35.69 -3.73
C VAL A 210 0.65 -34.63 -4.63
N ASP A 211 -0.12 -33.71 -4.04
CA ASP A 211 -0.26 -32.36 -4.60
C ASP A 211 -0.81 -31.37 -3.55
N ALA A 212 -0.07 -31.21 -2.45
CA ALA A 212 -0.20 -30.05 -1.57
C ALA A 212 0.97 -29.11 -1.88
N MET A 213 0.98 -28.51 -3.07
CA MET A 213 1.88 -27.41 -3.37
C MET A 213 1.63 -26.26 -2.38
N ASN A 214 2.67 -25.96 -1.60
CA ASN A 214 2.83 -24.88 -0.63
C ASN A 214 2.08 -23.59 -0.98
N ASN A 215 0.81 -23.49 -0.55
CA ASN A 215 0.09 -22.22 -0.55
C ASN A 215 0.50 -21.44 0.70
N ALA A 216 1.03 -20.24 0.53
CA ALA A 216 1.33 -19.36 1.67
C ALA A 216 0.04 -18.99 2.41
N ASP A 217 0.15 -18.70 3.71
CA ASP A 217 -0.97 -18.13 4.47
C ASP A 217 -1.41 -16.81 3.84
N LYS A 218 -2.70 -16.73 3.48
CA LYS A 218 -3.24 -15.59 2.72
C LYS A 218 -3.47 -14.40 3.63
N ILE A 219 -2.83 -13.28 3.32
CA ILE A 219 -2.99 -12.04 4.09
C ILE A 219 -4.14 -11.19 3.54
N MET A 220 -4.85 -10.51 4.45
CA MET A 220 -5.83 -9.51 4.06
C MET A 220 -5.16 -8.26 3.48
N ILE A 221 -5.64 -7.81 2.32
CA ILE A 221 -5.14 -6.59 1.66
C ILE A 221 -5.55 -5.35 2.46
N MET A 222 -4.55 -4.57 2.89
CA MET A 222 -4.74 -3.32 3.63
C MET A 222 -4.70 -2.10 2.72
N ASN A 223 -5.58 -1.11 2.98
CA ASN A 223 -5.55 0.18 2.29
C ASN A 223 -4.58 1.19 2.96
N THR A 224 -4.21 0.96 4.22
CA THR A 224 -3.32 1.85 4.98
C THR A 224 -1.86 1.48 4.73
N THR A 225 -1.05 2.45 4.29
CA THR A 225 0.40 2.30 4.11
C THR A 225 1.18 2.74 5.35
N GLY A 226 2.24 2.01 5.69
CA GLY A 226 3.22 2.43 6.67
C GLY A 226 2.75 2.41 8.14
N LEU A 227 1.65 1.74 8.44
CA LEU A 227 1.15 1.54 9.79
C LEU A 227 1.05 0.04 10.07
N TRP A 228 1.65 -0.41 11.16
CA TRP A 228 1.47 -1.77 11.66
C TRP A 228 0.05 -1.96 12.17
N GLN A 229 -0.61 -3.05 11.76
CA GLN A 229 -1.97 -3.39 12.15
C GLN A 229 -2.08 -4.89 12.41
N GLN A 230 -2.89 -5.26 13.42
CA GLN A 230 -3.27 -6.64 13.66
C GLN A 230 -4.42 -7.08 12.73
N ARG A 231 -4.29 -8.29 12.19
CA ARG A 231 -5.20 -8.93 11.24
C ARG A 231 -5.22 -10.44 11.48
N TYR A 232 -6.01 -11.15 10.68
CA TYR A 232 -6.12 -12.61 10.68
C TYR A 232 -5.91 -13.10 9.25
N TYR A 233 -5.25 -14.25 9.06
CA TYR A 233 -5.08 -14.81 7.72
C TYR A 233 -6.45 -15.21 7.14
N GLU A 234 -6.65 -15.01 5.84
CA GLU A 234 -7.92 -15.28 5.17
C GLU A 234 -8.33 -16.74 5.35
N GLY A 235 -9.58 -16.95 5.78
CA GLY A 235 -10.10 -18.29 6.03
C GLY A 235 -9.58 -18.95 7.31
N THR A 236 -8.78 -18.26 8.12
CA THR A 236 -8.28 -18.78 9.41
C THR A 236 -8.59 -17.82 10.56
N ARG A 237 -8.44 -18.32 11.80
CA ARG A 237 -8.43 -17.48 13.02
C ARG A 237 -7.02 -17.18 13.51
N GLN A 238 -5.99 -17.44 12.71
CA GLN A 238 -4.62 -17.20 13.11
C GLN A 238 -4.30 -15.70 13.00
N PRO A 239 -3.97 -15.03 14.12
CA PRO A 239 -3.67 -13.61 14.09
C PRO A 239 -2.23 -13.38 13.60
N TYR A 240 -2.03 -12.24 12.96
CA TYR A 240 -0.72 -11.72 12.58
C TYR A 240 -0.73 -10.20 12.69
N ILE A 241 0.45 -9.59 12.68
CA ILE A 241 0.59 -8.15 12.45
C ILE A 241 1.31 -7.92 11.13
N ALA A 242 0.91 -6.88 10.42
CA ALA A 242 1.57 -6.53 9.17
C ALA A 242 1.68 -5.03 8.97
N VAL A 243 2.66 -4.65 8.15
CA VAL A 243 2.83 -3.30 7.63
C VAL A 243 2.95 -3.35 6.11
N ARG A 244 2.20 -2.46 5.44
CA ARG A 244 2.22 -2.31 3.99
C ARG A 244 3.19 -1.21 3.55
N SER A 245 4.03 -1.50 2.57
CA SER A 245 4.87 -0.51 1.88
C SER A 245 4.08 0.32 0.86
N ILE A 246 4.68 1.39 0.34
CA ILE A 246 4.09 2.19 -0.75
C ILE A 246 3.87 1.37 -2.03
N ASN A 247 4.74 0.41 -2.32
CA ASN A 247 4.69 -0.46 -3.50
C ASN A 247 3.75 -1.66 -3.30
N GLY A 248 3.02 -1.71 -2.18
CA GLY A 248 2.05 -2.76 -1.89
C GLY A 248 2.64 -4.10 -1.46
N SER A 249 3.94 -4.18 -1.20
CA SER A 249 4.53 -5.34 -0.49
C SER A 249 4.28 -5.24 1.00
N TYR A 250 4.30 -6.36 1.72
CA TYR A 250 4.05 -6.42 3.17
C TYR A 250 5.20 -7.06 3.93
N ILE A 251 5.40 -6.61 5.17
CA ILE A 251 6.07 -7.42 6.20
C ILE A 251 5.00 -7.93 7.14
N VAL A 252 5.07 -9.21 7.46
CA VAL A 252 4.13 -9.93 8.31
C VAL A 252 4.90 -10.58 9.44
N LYS A 253 4.36 -10.49 10.66
CA LYS A 253 4.84 -11.22 11.83
C LYS A 253 3.70 -12.07 12.39
N ASP A 254 3.96 -13.37 12.51
CA ASP A 254 3.00 -14.34 13.06
C ASP A 254 3.14 -14.51 14.59
N CYS A 255 2.30 -15.38 15.16
CA CYS A 255 2.37 -15.76 16.57
C CYS A 255 3.64 -16.51 16.96
N GLN A 256 4.30 -17.18 16.02
CA GLN A 256 5.57 -17.88 16.26
C GLN A 256 6.75 -16.89 16.37
N GLY A 257 6.51 -15.62 16.02
CA GLY A 257 7.54 -14.59 15.99
C GLY A 257 8.36 -14.59 14.70
N THR A 258 7.94 -15.35 13.68
CA THR A 258 8.58 -15.36 12.36
C THR A 258 8.22 -14.10 11.61
N PHE A 259 9.21 -13.46 10.99
CA PHE A 259 9.00 -12.38 10.02
C PHE A 259 9.02 -12.91 8.59
N SER A 260 8.01 -12.52 7.82
CA SER A 260 7.86 -12.90 6.42
C SER A 260 7.64 -11.65 5.56
N TYR A 261 8.30 -11.61 4.41
CA TYR A 261 8.16 -10.60 3.38
C TYR A 261 7.26 -11.12 2.25
N TYR A 262 6.12 -10.45 2.07
CA TYR A 262 5.18 -10.69 0.99
C TYR A 262 5.47 -9.69 -0.11
N SER A 263 6.25 -10.11 -1.10
CA SER A 263 6.68 -9.28 -2.21
C SER A 263 5.56 -9.17 -3.24
N ASN A 264 5.13 -7.96 -3.56
CA ASN A 264 4.10 -7.72 -4.57
C ASN A 264 4.63 -8.09 -5.96
N ARG A 265 3.99 -9.07 -6.60
CA ARG A 265 4.42 -9.60 -7.90
C ARG A 265 4.33 -8.59 -9.04
N LEU A 266 3.47 -7.58 -8.91
CA LEU A 266 3.36 -6.49 -9.90
C LEU A 266 4.58 -5.55 -9.89
N HIS A 267 5.31 -5.51 -8.78
CA HIS A 267 6.50 -4.69 -8.60
C HIS A 267 7.72 -5.56 -8.29
N ASN A 268 7.90 -6.62 -9.08
CA ASN A 268 9.04 -7.53 -8.96
C ASN A 268 10.36 -6.76 -9.07
N THR A 269 11.22 -6.90 -8.07
CA THR A 269 12.62 -6.49 -8.15
C THR A 269 13.40 -7.57 -8.88
N THR A 270 14.30 -7.20 -9.78
CA THR A 270 15.20 -8.13 -10.50
C THR A 270 16.20 -8.83 -9.58
N HIS A 271 16.40 -8.29 -8.38
CA HIS A 271 17.29 -8.82 -7.36
C HIS A 271 16.52 -9.06 -6.08
N ILE A 272 16.78 -10.20 -5.42
CA ILE A 272 16.25 -10.57 -4.11
C ILE A 272 17.42 -10.56 -3.12
N SER A 273 17.28 -9.86 -2.00
CA SER A 273 18.31 -9.84 -0.97
C SER A 273 18.60 -11.25 -0.42
N ALA A 274 19.88 -11.56 -0.18
CA ALA A 274 20.31 -12.89 0.27
C ALA A 274 19.72 -13.34 1.61
N ASN A 275 19.23 -12.40 2.43
CA ASN A 275 18.57 -12.70 3.71
C ASN A 275 17.09 -13.10 3.57
N LEU A 276 16.59 -13.25 2.35
CA LEU A 276 15.21 -13.65 2.06
C LEU A 276 15.19 -15.08 1.54
N ILE A 277 14.60 -16.00 2.31
CA ILE A 277 14.45 -17.40 1.92
C ILE A 277 13.05 -17.60 1.34
N PHE A 278 12.96 -18.01 0.08
CA PHE A 278 11.68 -18.30 -0.55
C PHE A 278 10.91 -19.36 0.23
N SER A 279 9.63 -19.10 0.49
CA SER A 279 8.76 -20.01 1.23
C SER A 279 7.66 -20.58 0.35
N ALA A 280 6.89 -19.70 -0.30
CA ALA A 280 5.70 -20.09 -1.04
C ALA A 280 5.26 -18.95 -1.98
N ASN A 281 4.35 -19.29 -2.89
CA ASN A 281 3.65 -18.30 -3.71
C ASN A 281 2.20 -18.17 -3.25
N ASP A 282 1.70 -16.95 -3.35
CA ASP A 282 0.28 -16.62 -3.32
C ASP A 282 -0.11 -15.96 -4.65
N ARG A 283 -1.41 -15.78 -4.90
CA ARG A 283 -1.95 -15.16 -6.12
C ARG A 283 -1.32 -13.78 -6.36
N TYR A 284 -1.14 -12.99 -5.32
CA TYR A 284 -0.63 -11.61 -5.43
C TYR A 284 0.83 -11.45 -4.99
N PHE A 285 1.35 -12.41 -4.21
CA PHE A 285 2.64 -12.26 -3.54
C PHE A 285 3.58 -13.43 -3.76
N SER A 286 4.87 -13.13 -3.86
CA SER A 286 5.93 -14.11 -3.63
C SER A 286 6.37 -13.97 -2.17
N VAL A 287 6.28 -15.04 -1.38
CA VAL A 287 6.47 -15.01 0.08
C VAL A 287 7.84 -15.52 0.46
N TYR A 288 8.57 -14.75 1.25
CA TYR A 288 9.92 -15.05 1.73
C TYR A 288 9.97 -14.96 3.24
N ARG A 289 10.66 -15.88 3.91
CA ARG A 289 10.99 -15.76 5.34
C ARG A 289 12.24 -14.88 5.50
N ILE A 290 12.29 -14.14 6.61
CA ILE A 290 13.41 -13.27 6.98
C ILE A 290 14.09 -13.85 8.24
N PRO A 291 14.95 -14.88 8.10
CA PRO A 291 15.57 -15.54 9.25
C PRO A 291 16.63 -14.67 9.96
N TYR A 292 17.28 -13.74 9.25
CA TYR A 292 18.34 -12.90 9.78
C TYR A 292 18.44 -11.56 9.03
N GLY A 293 19.32 -10.69 9.52
CA GLY A 293 19.56 -9.38 8.93
C GLY A 293 18.46 -8.37 9.25
N ASN A 294 18.27 -7.38 8.40
CA ASN A 294 17.28 -6.32 8.64
C ASN A 294 15.84 -6.84 8.54
N GLY A 295 15.05 -6.56 9.57
CA GLY A 295 13.64 -6.91 9.63
C GLY A 295 13.36 -8.28 10.25
N SER A 296 14.38 -9.00 10.73
CA SER A 296 14.24 -10.36 11.27
C SER A 296 13.97 -10.40 12.78
N SER A 297 14.11 -9.28 13.50
CA SER A 297 13.97 -9.26 14.96
C SER A 297 13.09 -8.14 15.49
N ASN A 298 12.45 -8.40 16.63
CA ASN A 298 11.62 -7.40 17.32
C ASN A 298 12.40 -6.13 17.65
N GLN A 299 13.67 -6.27 18.04
CA GLN A 299 14.51 -5.17 18.49
C GLN A 299 14.78 -4.18 17.35
N GLN A 300 15.08 -4.68 16.15
CA GLN A 300 15.28 -3.82 14.97
C GLN A 300 14.04 -3.01 14.63
N TRP A 301 12.86 -3.61 14.74
CA TRP A 301 11.62 -2.88 14.59
C TRP A 301 11.48 -1.87 15.71
N LEU A 302 11.59 -2.22 16.99
CA LEU A 302 11.43 -1.28 18.11
C LEU A 302 12.40 -0.08 18.10
N GLU A 303 13.63 -0.26 17.65
CA GLU A 303 14.68 0.76 17.70
C GLU A 303 14.74 1.65 16.45
N SER A 304 14.06 1.26 15.37
CA SER A 304 14.10 2.00 14.10
C SER A 304 12.83 2.81 13.84
N LYS A 305 12.97 3.90 13.07
CA LYS A 305 11.82 4.64 12.51
C LYS A 305 11.22 3.91 11.31
N SER A 306 12.07 3.24 10.54
CA SER A 306 11.74 2.49 9.34
C SER A 306 12.86 1.52 8.98
N LEU A 307 12.53 0.44 8.27
CA LEU A 307 13.49 -0.52 7.75
C LEU A 307 13.40 -0.63 6.23
N SER A 308 14.54 -0.84 5.59
CA SER A 308 14.63 -1.15 4.15
C SER A 308 14.84 -2.65 3.98
N ILE A 309 13.92 -3.29 3.26
CA ILE A 309 13.93 -4.73 2.98
C ILE A 309 13.66 -4.91 1.49
N ASN A 310 14.61 -5.51 0.77
CA ASN A 310 14.54 -5.72 -0.68
C ASN A 310 14.17 -4.44 -1.45
N SER A 311 14.90 -3.35 -1.18
CA SER A 311 14.68 -2.01 -1.76
C SER A 311 13.31 -1.38 -1.48
N ASN A 312 12.52 -1.94 -0.56
CA ASN A 312 11.26 -1.37 -0.10
C ASN A 312 11.40 -0.83 1.32
N ILE A 313 10.88 0.37 1.54
CA ILE A 313 10.89 1.02 2.86
C ILE A 313 9.60 0.70 3.61
N PHE A 314 9.74 0.23 4.83
CA PHE A 314 8.65 -0.09 5.75
C PHE A 314 8.73 0.81 6.98
N SER A 315 7.65 1.52 7.27
CA SER A 315 7.54 2.36 8.46
C SER A 315 7.31 1.50 9.71
N ASN A 316 7.88 1.92 10.83
CA ASN A 316 7.72 1.25 12.12
C ASN A 316 6.57 1.81 12.98
N LYS A 317 5.80 2.77 12.44
CA LYS A 317 4.66 3.36 13.17
C LYS A 317 3.68 2.27 13.61
N GLY A 318 3.33 2.27 14.90
CA GLY A 318 2.37 1.32 15.49
C GLY A 318 2.92 -0.07 15.76
N TYR A 319 4.22 -0.34 15.57
CA TYR A 319 4.78 -1.68 15.80
C TYR A 319 4.66 -2.12 17.25
N LYS A 320 5.12 -1.30 18.20
CA LYS A 320 5.10 -1.63 19.64
C LYS A 320 3.69 -2.00 20.12
N SER A 321 2.69 -1.18 19.79
CA SER A 321 1.29 -1.44 20.16
C SER A 321 0.73 -2.68 19.46
N SER A 322 0.99 -2.86 18.16
CA SER A 322 0.52 -4.03 17.42
C SER A 322 1.16 -5.33 17.90
N ALA A 323 2.46 -5.31 18.23
CA ALA A 323 3.18 -6.46 18.74
C ALA A 323 2.68 -6.88 20.13
N LEU A 324 2.35 -5.92 21.00
CA LEU A 324 1.70 -6.20 22.29
C LEU A 324 0.30 -6.79 22.10
N ALA A 325 -0.49 -6.23 21.18
CA ALA A 325 -1.82 -6.75 20.86
C ALA A 325 -1.76 -8.18 20.32
N LEU A 326 -0.81 -8.45 19.40
CA LEU A 326 -0.58 -9.80 18.88
C LEU A 326 -0.21 -10.78 19.98
N ALA A 327 0.73 -10.41 20.85
CA ALA A 327 1.14 -11.26 21.97
C ALA A 327 -0.04 -11.62 22.88
N ALA A 328 -0.94 -10.67 23.17
CA ALA A 328 -2.13 -10.89 23.98
C ALA A 328 -3.16 -11.83 23.32
N VAL A 329 -3.24 -11.87 21.99
CA VAL A 329 -4.14 -12.78 21.28
C VAL A 329 -3.49 -14.16 21.11
N CYS A 330 -2.20 -14.21 20.78
CA CYS A 330 -1.46 -15.47 20.59
C CYS A 330 -1.33 -16.30 21.89
N SER A 331 -1.35 -15.64 23.07
CA SER A 331 -1.36 -16.36 24.36
C SER A 331 -2.71 -17.01 24.69
N ASN A 332 -3.79 -16.57 24.03
CA ASN A 332 -5.16 -17.00 24.29
C ASN A 332 -5.72 -17.96 23.22
N THR A 333 -4.95 -18.27 22.17
CA THR A 333 -5.35 -19.25 21.17
C THR A 333 -5.18 -20.66 21.74
N VAL A 334 -6.22 -21.14 22.42
CA VAL A 334 -6.41 -22.56 22.71
C VAL A 334 -6.55 -23.28 21.36
N PRO A 335 -5.72 -24.29 21.07
CA PRO A 335 -5.90 -25.10 19.87
C PRO A 335 -7.20 -25.89 20.02
N PHE A 336 -8.09 -25.78 19.04
CA PHE A 336 -9.25 -26.66 18.91
C PHE A 336 -8.95 -27.70 17.84
#